data_AF-A0A1F5KI77-F1
#
_entry.id   AF-A0A1F5KI77-F1
#
_cell.length_a   1.000
_cell.length_b   1.000
_cell.length_c   1.000
_cell.angle_alpha   90.00
_cell.angle_beta   90.00
_cell.angle_gamma   90.00
#
_symmetry.space_group_name_H-M   'P 1'
#
loop_
_entity.id
_entity.type
_entity.pdbx_description
1 polymer ?
#
loop_
_entity_poly.entity_id
_entity_poly.type
_entity_poly.pdbx_seq_one_letter_code
_entity_poly.pdbx_strand_id
1 'polypeptide(L)'
;MSAPKKFMVHGSWFMVRIVLCLVLVVVLLRTTNYELRTIYAQNFDIASTYTINDPEAGAGDIISSGDNGLVRANVSYDNHIFGIIQENPVIVFTEASGSGRVIGRSGDSMVKITDFNGEIKIGDRVTSSPIAGYGMKATQSGYVIGVVTAAPSNTGSLSYQNRQFNAGTAQVALKIEYAELSTPRSSIRLLEYIGAAFFRNIQDPERFTQAVKAIIAGLIAIISFGIGFFAFSRAISKGVEAIGRNPLAKRAIQVSILIQLVLTIFTTLAGLVGAFIVLRL
;
A
#
# COMPACT_ATOMS: atom_id res chain seq x y z
N MET A 1 49.90 -34.33 38.72
CA MET A 1 49.07 -35.16 37.82
C MET A 1 47.71 -34.49 37.71
N SER A 2 47.53 -33.59 36.73
CA SER A 2 46.31 -32.78 36.55
C SER A 2 45.78 -32.94 35.13
N ALA A 3 44.50 -33.33 35.01
CA ALA A 3 43.77 -33.30 33.75
C ALA A 3 42.79 -32.10 33.77
N PRO A 4 42.72 -31.25 32.73
CA PRO A 4 41.70 -30.22 32.64
C PRO A 4 40.45 -30.69 31.90
N LYS A 5 39.31 -30.24 32.41
CA LYS A 5 37.94 -30.47 31.92
C LYS A 5 37.73 -29.89 30.52
N LYS A 6 37.13 -30.67 29.63
CA LYS A 6 36.71 -30.27 28.27
C LYS A 6 35.17 -30.21 28.24
N PHE A 7 34.58 -29.03 28.43
CA PHE A 7 33.12 -28.84 28.38
C PHE A 7 32.74 -27.42 27.95
N MET A 8 33.01 -27.02 26.69
CA MET A 8 32.38 -25.79 26.15
C MET A 8 32.55 -25.64 24.61
N VAL A 9 31.91 -26.46 23.76
CA VAL A 9 31.87 -26.17 22.30
C VAL A 9 30.56 -26.60 21.58
N HIS A 10 29.51 -27.07 22.28
CA HIS A 10 28.33 -27.62 21.58
C HIS A 10 27.21 -26.61 21.25
N GLY A 11 27.16 -25.44 21.92
CA GLY A 11 26.07 -24.46 21.71
C GLY A 11 26.19 -23.62 20.42
N SER A 12 27.41 -23.31 19.99
CA SER A 12 27.65 -22.44 18.82
C SER A 12 27.24 -23.10 17.50
N TRP A 13 27.43 -24.41 17.39
CA TRP A 13 27.15 -25.15 16.16
C TRP A 13 25.65 -25.38 15.91
N PHE A 14 24.86 -25.43 16.99
CA PHE A 14 23.40 -25.52 16.91
C PHE A 14 22.77 -24.21 16.42
N MET A 15 23.26 -23.07 16.91
CA MET A 15 22.88 -21.73 16.46
C MET A 15 23.15 -21.52 14.97
N VAL A 16 24.32 -21.92 14.48
CA VAL A 16 24.70 -21.77 13.06
C VAL A 16 23.77 -22.58 12.15
N ARG A 17 23.39 -23.81 12.54
CA ARG A 17 22.48 -24.65 11.76
C ARG A 17 21.08 -24.07 11.65
N ILE A 18 20.56 -23.46 12.72
CA ILE A 18 19.25 -22.82 12.71
C ILE A 18 19.25 -21.61 11.78
N VAL A 19 20.28 -20.76 11.85
CA VAL A 19 20.40 -19.58 10.98
C VAL A 19 20.48 -19.99 9.51
N LEU A 20 21.24 -21.04 9.19
CA LEU A 20 21.40 -21.53 7.82
C LEU A 20 20.10 -22.12 7.26
N CYS A 21 19.33 -22.83 8.09
CA CYS A 21 18.00 -23.31 7.72
C CYS A 21 17.01 -22.15 7.46
N LEU A 22 17.07 -21.10 8.28
CA LEU A 22 16.17 -19.95 8.17
C LEU A 22 16.47 -19.12 6.90
N VAL A 23 17.76 -18.96 6.56
CA VAL A 23 18.18 -18.34 5.30
C VAL A 23 17.72 -19.17 4.09
N LEU A 24 17.84 -20.50 4.15
CA LEU A 24 17.42 -21.39 3.07
C LEU A 24 15.91 -21.34 2.83
N VAL A 25 15.11 -21.28 3.90
CA VAL A 25 13.65 -21.12 3.81
C VAL A 25 13.26 -19.78 3.19
N VAL A 26 13.95 -18.68 3.54
CA VAL A 26 13.69 -17.35 2.95
C VAL A 26 14.05 -17.32 1.46
N VAL A 27 15.12 -18.01 1.06
CA VAL A 27 15.51 -18.12 -0.36
C VAL A 27 14.50 -18.95 -1.15
N LEU A 28 14.02 -20.07 -0.58
CA LEU A 28 13.01 -20.91 -1.24
C LEU A 28 11.64 -20.21 -1.36
N LEU A 29 11.25 -19.40 -0.38
CA LEU A 29 10.02 -18.59 -0.45
C LEU A 29 10.11 -17.45 -1.49
N ARG A 30 11.32 -17.01 -1.87
CA ARG A 30 11.50 -16.03 -2.95
C ARG A 30 11.27 -16.64 -4.33
N THR A 31 11.62 -17.91 -4.52
CA THR A 31 11.56 -18.57 -5.83
C THR A 31 10.17 -19.10 -6.21
N THR A 32 9.17 -19.04 -5.32
CA THR A 32 7.81 -19.51 -5.65
C THR A 32 6.90 -18.42 -6.23
N ASN A 33 7.36 -17.18 -6.36
CA ASN A 33 6.58 -16.06 -6.90
C ASN A 33 6.91 -15.79 -8.37
N TYR A 34 6.88 -16.82 -9.22
CA TYR A 34 6.91 -16.63 -10.67
C TYR A 34 5.47 -16.47 -11.16
N GLU A 35 5.00 -15.23 -11.19
CA GLU A 35 3.78 -14.85 -11.90
C GLU A 35 3.95 -15.22 -13.39
N LEU A 36 3.05 -16.07 -13.90
CA LEU A 36 3.04 -16.45 -15.31
C LEU A 36 2.76 -15.20 -16.15
N ARG A 37 3.69 -14.84 -17.05
CA ARG A 37 3.43 -13.81 -18.07
C ARG A 37 2.32 -14.29 -18.99
N THR A 38 1.13 -13.73 -18.84
CA THR A 38 0.09 -13.83 -19.86
C THR A 38 0.55 -13.05 -21.09
N ILE A 39 0.75 -13.77 -22.20
CA ILE A 39 1.01 -13.17 -23.51
C ILE A 39 -0.34 -13.11 -24.22
N TYR A 40 -0.94 -11.93 -24.28
CA TYR A 40 -2.11 -11.70 -25.12
C TYR A 40 -1.65 -11.59 -26.58
N ALA A 41 -2.23 -12.42 -27.45
CA ALA A 41 -2.14 -12.25 -28.89
C ALA A 41 -3.09 -11.11 -29.30
N GLN A 42 -2.53 -10.01 -29.83
CA GLN A 42 -3.22 -8.85 -30.43
C GLN A 42 -4.13 -8.05 -29.47
N ASN A 43 -3.71 -6.83 -29.15
CA ASN A 43 -4.45 -5.87 -28.31
C ASN A 43 -5.54 -5.21 -29.18
N PHE A 44 -6.73 -5.81 -29.24
CA PHE A 44 -7.86 -5.17 -29.92
C PHE A 44 -8.44 -4.05 -29.07
N ASP A 45 -8.81 -2.94 -29.72
CA ASP A 45 -9.59 -1.87 -29.09
C ASP A 45 -11.02 -2.36 -28.88
N ILE A 46 -11.35 -2.65 -27.63
CA ILE A 46 -12.66 -3.17 -27.23
C ILE A 46 -13.35 -2.09 -26.41
N ALA A 47 -14.46 -1.61 -26.95
CA ALA A 47 -15.30 -0.63 -26.29
C ALA A 47 -16.70 -1.19 -26.05
N SER A 48 -17.31 -0.76 -24.95
CA SER A 48 -18.71 -1.07 -24.63
C SER A 48 -19.48 0.20 -24.35
N THR A 49 -20.77 0.20 -24.65
CA THR A 49 -21.65 1.33 -24.36
C THR A 49 -22.07 1.32 -22.89
N TYR A 50 -21.90 2.44 -22.20
CA TYR A 50 -22.35 2.63 -20.82
C TYR A 50 -23.11 3.94 -20.64
N THR A 51 -24.03 3.96 -19.68
CA THR A 51 -24.71 5.19 -19.24
C THR A 51 -23.76 6.01 -18.38
N ILE A 52 -23.53 7.27 -18.78
CA ILE A 52 -22.68 8.22 -18.06
C ILE A 52 -23.59 9.27 -17.42
N ASN A 53 -23.42 9.50 -16.12
CA ASN A 53 -24.26 10.40 -15.32
C ASN A 53 -23.68 11.83 -15.25
N ASP A 54 -22.83 12.18 -16.22
CA ASP A 54 -22.16 13.47 -16.37
C ASP A 54 -22.43 14.01 -17.79
N PRO A 55 -23.32 15.01 -17.94
CA PRO A 55 -23.66 15.59 -19.25
C PRO A 55 -22.49 16.30 -19.95
N GLU A 56 -21.48 16.74 -19.19
CA GLU A 56 -20.31 17.43 -19.73
C GLU A 56 -19.20 16.46 -20.18
N ALA A 57 -19.39 15.16 -19.96
CA ALA A 57 -18.44 14.14 -20.38
C ALA A 57 -18.43 13.99 -21.91
N GLY A 58 -17.24 14.16 -22.49
CA GLY A 58 -17.00 14.11 -23.93
C GLY A 58 -15.85 13.19 -24.32
N ALA A 59 -15.59 13.09 -25.62
CA ALA A 59 -14.54 12.25 -26.18
C ALA A 59 -13.16 12.55 -25.54
N GLY A 60 -12.42 11.49 -25.22
CA GLY A 60 -11.11 11.55 -24.60
C GLY A 60 -11.10 11.84 -23.09
N ASP A 61 -12.26 12.02 -22.47
CA ASP A 61 -12.34 12.15 -21.01
C ASP A 61 -12.09 10.80 -20.33
N ILE A 62 -11.33 10.84 -19.24
CA ILE A 62 -11.15 9.72 -18.33
C ILE A 62 -12.35 9.64 -17.40
N ILE A 63 -12.93 8.45 -17.29
CA ILE A 63 -14.13 8.18 -16.51
C ILE A 63 -13.77 7.31 -15.32
N SER A 64 -14.27 7.69 -14.15
CA SER A 64 -14.21 6.89 -12.93
C SER A 64 -15.60 6.43 -12.51
N SER A 65 -15.63 5.32 -11.79
CA SER A 65 -16.85 4.84 -11.14
C SER A 65 -16.94 5.40 -9.73
N GLY A 66 -18.07 6.00 -9.37
CA GLY A 66 -18.37 6.45 -8.00
C GLY A 66 -19.82 6.17 -7.60
N ASP A 67 -20.24 6.71 -6.45
CA ASP A 67 -21.59 6.51 -5.90
C ASP A 67 -22.70 7.02 -6.82
N ASN A 68 -22.40 8.05 -7.60
CA ASN A 68 -23.33 8.65 -8.58
C ASN A 68 -23.23 7.99 -9.98
N GLY A 69 -22.60 6.82 -10.09
CA GLY A 69 -22.38 6.13 -11.36
C GLY A 69 -21.06 6.54 -12.04
N LEU A 70 -21.04 6.46 -13.37
CA LEU A 70 -19.87 6.82 -14.18
C LEU A 70 -19.83 8.33 -14.42
N VAL A 71 -18.73 8.97 -14.00
CA VAL A 71 -18.50 10.41 -14.10
C VAL A 71 -17.06 10.71 -14.51
N ARG A 72 -16.77 11.93 -14.96
CA ARG A 72 -15.38 12.34 -15.24
C ARG A 72 -14.49 12.21 -14.02
N ALA A 73 -13.33 11.59 -14.18
CA ALA A 73 -12.32 11.47 -13.14
C ALA A 73 -11.81 12.86 -12.73
N ASN A 74 -11.88 13.19 -11.44
CA ASN A 74 -11.46 14.49 -10.89
C ASN A 74 -10.52 14.33 -9.68
N VAL A 75 -10.02 13.12 -9.42
CA VAL A 75 -9.08 12.80 -8.37
C VAL A 75 -7.77 12.36 -9.00
N SER A 76 -6.65 12.90 -8.52
CA SER A 76 -5.31 12.46 -8.91
C SER A 76 -5.06 11.01 -8.50
N TYR A 77 -4.57 10.18 -9.42
CA TYR A 77 -4.31 8.74 -9.18
C TYR A 77 -5.54 7.99 -8.63
N ASP A 78 -6.69 8.25 -9.23
CA ASP A 78 -7.94 7.59 -8.87
C ASP A 78 -7.82 6.07 -9.08
N ASN A 79 -8.19 5.30 -8.07
CA ASN A 79 -8.18 3.85 -8.11
C ASN A 79 -9.48 3.27 -8.68
N HIS A 80 -10.49 4.10 -8.98
CA HIS A 80 -11.75 3.70 -9.58
C HIS A 80 -11.87 4.09 -11.05
N ILE A 81 -10.72 4.30 -11.73
CA ILE A 81 -10.70 4.55 -13.18
C ILE A 81 -11.39 3.39 -13.90
N PHE A 82 -12.46 3.72 -14.61
CA PHE A 82 -13.30 2.77 -15.31
C PHE A 82 -12.85 2.60 -16.76
N GLY A 83 -12.59 3.72 -17.44
CA GLY A 83 -12.21 3.74 -18.86
C GLY A 83 -12.13 5.15 -19.44
N ILE A 84 -12.05 5.23 -20.76
CA ILE A 84 -11.93 6.49 -21.52
C ILE A 84 -13.07 6.54 -22.53
N ILE A 85 -13.72 7.70 -22.67
CA ILE A 85 -14.73 7.89 -23.72
C ILE A 85 -14.05 7.90 -25.10
N GLN A 86 -14.44 6.98 -25.97
CA GLN A 86 -13.93 6.88 -27.34
C GLN A 86 -14.95 7.40 -28.34
N GLU A 87 -14.47 8.11 -29.35
CA GLU A 87 -15.32 8.61 -30.45
C GLU A 87 -15.40 7.59 -31.59
N ASN A 88 -14.29 6.94 -31.94
CA ASN A 88 -14.19 6.02 -33.08
C ASN A 88 -13.46 4.72 -32.71
N PRO A 89 -14.07 3.84 -31.89
CA PRO A 89 -13.52 2.53 -31.55
C PRO A 89 -13.52 1.56 -32.75
N VAL A 90 -12.59 0.59 -32.75
CA VAL A 90 -12.53 -0.44 -33.81
C VAL A 90 -13.63 -1.49 -33.65
N ILE A 91 -13.95 -1.89 -32.42
CA ILE A 91 -15.00 -2.86 -32.10
C ILE A 91 -15.87 -2.31 -30.96
N VAL A 92 -17.20 -2.28 -31.17
CA VAL A 92 -18.17 -1.84 -30.16
C VAL A 92 -19.12 -2.96 -29.82
N PHE A 93 -19.19 -3.30 -28.54
CA PHE A 93 -20.28 -4.08 -27.97
C PHE A 93 -21.36 -3.12 -27.47
N THR A 94 -22.39 -2.94 -28.30
CA THR A 94 -23.53 -2.08 -27.98
C THR A 94 -24.61 -2.87 -27.27
N GLU A 95 -25.11 -2.35 -26.14
CA GLU A 95 -26.36 -2.84 -25.56
C GLU A 95 -27.55 -2.48 -26.47
N ALA A 96 -28.58 -3.35 -26.51
CA ALA A 96 -29.75 -3.18 -27.38
C ALA A 96 -30.51 -1.84 -27.19
N SER A 97 -30.27 -1.12 -26.09
CA SER A 97 -30.88 0.18 -25.76
C SER A 97 -30.29 1.36 -26.53
N GLY A 98 -29.08 1.23 -27.10
CA GLY A 98 -28.48 2.19 -28.05
C GLY A 98 -28.17 3.61 -27.54
N SER A 99 -28.38 3.92 -26.25
CA SER A 99 -28.31 5.30 -25.71
C SER A 99 -27.05 5.63 -24.89
N GLY A 100 -26.11 4.67 -24.76
CA GLY A 100 -24.89 4.84 -23.97
C GLY A 100 -23.75 5.55 -24.71
N ARG A 101 -22.76 6.03 -23.95
CA ARG A 101 -21.47 6.50 -24.49
C ARG A 101 -20.51 5.31 -24.59
N VAL A 102 -19.70 5.33 -25.63
CA VAL A 102 -18.68 4.30 -25.87
C VAL A 102 -17.51 4.52 -24.92
N ILE A 103 -17.18 3.52 -24.10
CA ILE A 103 -16.02 3.54 -23.21
C ILE A 103 -15.05 2.44 -23.60
N GLY A 104 -13.82 2.83 -23.91
CA GLY A 104 -12.69 1.94 -24.15
C GLY A 104 -11.94 1.63 -22.85
N ARG A 105 -11.56 0.36 -22.69
CA ARG A 105 -10.79 -0.13 -21.52
C ARG A 105 -9.45 -0.77 -21.90
N SER A 106 -9.25 -1.07 -23.17
CA SER A 106 -8.05 -1.67 -23.74
C SER A 106 -7.94 -1.24 -25.21
N GLY A 107 -6.73 -1.20 -25.76
CA GLY A 107 -6.48 -0.77 -27.15
C GLY A 107 -5.73 0.56 -27.21
N ASP A 108 -5.87 1.29 -28.31
CA ASP A 108 -5.33 2.64 -28.44
C ASP A 108 -6.48 3.65 -28.37
N SER A 109 -6.32 4.71 -27.58
CA SER A 109 -7.34 5.74 -27.45
C SER A 109 -6.73 7.13 -27.39
N MET A 110 -7.49 8.11 -27.89
CA MET A 110 -7.18 9.51 -27.71
C MET A 110 -7.65 9.96 -26.33
N VAL A 111 -6.72 10.43 -25.51
CA VAL A 111 -6.98 10.87 -24.12
C VAL A 111 -6.69 12.35 -24.00
N LYS A 112 -7.58 13.10 -23.34
CA LYS A 112 -7.31 14.49 -22.95
C LYS A 112 -6.26 14.51 -21.85
N ILE A 113 -5.24 15.33 -22.03
CA ILE A 113 -4.11 15.41 -21.11
C ILE A 113 -3.81 16.86 -20.69
N THR A 114 -3.15 16.99 -19.56
CA THR A 114 -2.67 18.26 -19.01
C THR A 114 -1.24 18.13 -18.49
N ASP A 115 -0.49 19.23 -18.51
CA ASP A 115 0.83 19.35 -17.91
C ASP A 115 0.81 19.61 -16.40
N PHE A 116 -0.28 19.26 -15.71
CA PHE A 116 -0.43 19.41 -14.26
C PHE A 116 0.76 18.83 -13.47
N ASN A 117 1.29 17.68 -13.91
CA ASN A 117 2.49 17.03 -13.37
C ASN A 117 3.72 17.16 -14.29
N GLY A 118 3.74 18.19 -15.12
CA GLY A 118 4.77 18.45 -16.13
C GLY A 118 4.44 17.93 -17.53
N GLU A 119 5.27 18.34 -18.49
CA GLU A 119 5.12 18.04 -19.92
C GLU A 119 5.11 16.53 -20.19
N ILE A 120 4.08 16.03 -20.88
CA ILE A 120 3.94 14.61 -21.25
C ILE A 120 4.66 14.32 -22.57
N LYS A 121 5.40 13.21 -22.64
CA LYS A 121 6.18 12.77 -23.80
C LYS A 121 5.83 11.34 -24.20
N ILE A 122 6.24 10.95 -25.40
CA ILE A 122 6.13 9.58 -25.88
C ILE A 122 6.82 8.63 -24.89
N GLY A 123 6.15 7.54 -24.52
CA GLY A 123 6.62 6.57 -23.53
C GLY A 123 6.29 6.90 -22.08
N ASP A 124 5.79 8.10 -21.78
CA ASP A 124 5.33 8.43 -20.44
C ASP A 124 4.04 7.68 -20.10
N ARG A 125 3.88 7.33 -18.82
CA ARG A 125 2.61 6.81 -18.29
C ARG A 125 1.68 7.96 -17.94
N VAL A 126 0.39 7.78 -18.21
CA VAL A 126 -0.66 8.77 -17.91
C VAL A 126 -1.59 8.23 -16.83
N THR A 127 -1.96 9.08 -15.88
CA THR A 127 -2.93 8.80 -14.80
C THR A 127 -4.01 9.88 -14.77
N SER A 128 -5.06 9.71 -13.97
CA SER A 128 -6.10 10.74 -13.78
C SER A 128 -5.53 11.97 -13.07
N SER A 129 -6.03 13.16 -13.43
CA SER A 129 -5.64 14.44 -12.83
C SER A 129 -6.76 14.99 -11.92
N PRO A 130 -6.50 16.07 -11.16
CA PRO A 130 -7.56 16.74 -10.40
C PRO A 130 -8.46 17.63 -11.27
N ILE A 131 -8.12 17.78 -12.56
CA ILE A 131 -8.94 18.47 -13.56
C ILE A 131 -9.87 17.44 -14.20
N ALA A 132 -11.18 17.67 -14.10
CA ALA A 132 -12.21 16.72 -14.49
C ALA A 132 -12.04 16.21 -15.94
N GLY A 133 -11.84 14.90 -16.09
CA GLY A 133 -11.71 14.21 -17.38
C GLY A 133 -10.30 14.25 -17.98
N TYR A 134 -9.38 15.04 -17.44
CA TYR A 134 -8.02 15.17 -17.97
C TYR A 134 -7.04 14.24 -17.28
N GLY A 135 -6.13 13.68 -18.07
CA GLY A 135 -5.00 12.89 -17.60
C GLY A 135 -3.76 13.74 -17.36
N MET A 136 -2.88 13.28 -16.48
CA MET A 136 -1.59 13.93 -16.21
C MET A 136 -0.47 12.89 -16.25
N LYS A 137 0.78 13.35 -16.33
CA LYS A 137 1.94 12.46 -16.22
C LYS A 137 1.92 11.71 -14.88
N ALA A 138 2.11 10.40 -14.93
CA ALA A 138 2.32 9.57 -13.76
C ALA A 138 3.77 9.69 -13.29
N THR A 139 3.96 10.36 -12.16
CA THR A 139 5.26 10.63 -11.50
C THR A 139 5.51 9.76 -10.28
N GLN A 140 4.49 9.07 -9.77
CA GLN A 140 4.56 8.13 -8.65
C GLN A 140 3.81 6.84 -8.98
N SER A 141 4.04 5.79 -8.19
CA SER A 141 3.30 4.54 -8.31
C SER A 141 1.82 4.74 -8.02
N GLY A 142 0.96 4.14 -8.84
CA GLY A 142 -0.49 4.31 -8.73
C GLY A 142 -1.22 3.69 -9.91
N TYR A 143 -2.54 3.84 -9.93
CA TYR A 143 -3.33 3.46 -11.10
C TYR A 143 -3.00 4.38 -12.27
N VAL A 144 -2.65 3.77 -13.40
CA VAL A 144 -2.39 4.45 -14.66
C VAL A 144 -3.36 3.95 -15.70
N ILE A 145 -3.62 4.80 -16.67
CA ILE A 145 -4.54 4.54 -17.77
C ILE A 145 -3.81 3.81 -18.90
N GLY A 146 -2.53 4.13 -19.10
CA GLY A 146 -1.74 3.58 -20.18
C GLY A 146 -0.43 4.32 -20.40
N VAL A 147 0.18 4.05 -21.56
CA VAL A 147 1.44 4.65 -22.01
C VAL A 147 1.20 5.46 -23.28
N VAL A 148 1.79 6.65 -23.36
CA VAL A 148 1.71 7.51 -24.54
C VAL A 148 2.48 6.88 -25.71
N THR A 149 1.82 6.71 -26.85
CA THR A 149 2.39 6.08 -28.05
C THR A 149 2.77 7.08 -29.14
N ALA A 150 2.20 8.28 -29.14
CA ALA A 150 2.47 9.34 -30.12
C ALA A 150 2.72 10.70 -29.47
N ALA A 151 3.33 11.63 -30.21
CA ALA A 151 3.60 12.97 -29.71
C ALA A 151 2.29 13.68 -29.34
N PRO A 152 2.15 14.20 -28.10
CA PRO A 152 0.93 14.89 -27.72
C PRO A 152 0.73 16.19 -28.49
N SER A 153 -0.52 16.49 -28.85
CA SER A 153 -0.91 17.77 -29.44
C SER A 153 -1.43 18.71 -28.37
N ASN A 154 -0.94 19.95 -28.37
CA ASN A 154 -1.46 21.00 -27.51
C ASN A 154 -2.71 21.63 -28.14
N THR A 155 -3.80 21.65 -27.39
CA THR A 155 -5.14 22.09 -27.85
C THR A 155 -5.56 23.39 -27.17
N GLY A 156 -4.85 23.84 -26.12
CA GLY A 156 -5.11 25.11 -25.47
C GLY A 156 -4.55 25.19 -24.04
N SER A 157 -5.11 26.10 -23.25
CA SER A 157 -4.80 26.20 -21.82
C SER A 157 -6.06 26.10 -20.98
N LEU A 158 -5.94 25.49 -19.81
CA LEU A 158 -6.98 25.38 -18.80
C LEU A 158 -6.55 26.12 -17.53
N SER A 159 -7.51 26.73 -16.85
CA SER A 159 -7.28 27.32 -15.53
C SER A 159 -7.82 26.39 -14.46
N TYR A 160 -6.97 26.01 -13.50
CA TYR A 160 -7.36 25.22 -12.34
C TYR A 160 -6.72 25.81 -11.09
N GLN A 161 -7.51 26.09 -10.05
CA GLN A 161 -7.06 26.71 -8.79
C GLN A 161 -6.18 27.96 -9.00
N ASN A 162 -6.59 28.84 -9.91
CA ASN A 162 -5.89 30.09 -10.23
C ASN A 162 -4.48 29.90 -10.82
N ARG A 163 -4.18 28.72 -11.38
CA ARG A 163 -2.99 28.44 -12.19
C ARG A 163 -3.42 27.97 -13.58
N GLN A 164 -2.63 28.37 -14.58
CA GLN A 164 -2.84 27.99 -15.96
C GLN A 164 -1.98 26.76 -16.30
N PHE A 165 -2.61 25.76 -16.90
CA PHE A 165 -2.01 24.52 -17.36
C PHE A 165 -2.22 24.39 -18.85
N ASN A 166 -1.28 23.76 -19.55
CA ASN A 166 -1.48 23.38 -20.94
C ASN A 166 -2.40 22.17 -21.00
N ALA A 167 -3.29 22.19 -21.98
CA ALA A 167 -4.27 21.15 -22.24
C ALA A 167 -4.09 20.64 -23.66
N GLY A 168 -4.12 19.34 -23.81
CA GLY A 168 -3.86 18.70 -25.08
C GLY A 168 -4.56 17.37 -25.19
N THR A 169 -4.23 16.66 -26.26
CA THR A 169 -4.66 15.28 -26.48
C THR A 169 -3.43 14.43 -26.79
N ALA A 170 -3.43 13.20 -26.30
CA ALA A 170 -2.36 12.25 -26.53
C ALA A 170 -2.96 10.90 -26.94
N GLN A 171 -2.30 10.23 -27.89
CA GLN A 171 -2.62 8.84 -28.18
C GLN A 171 -1.98 7.95 -27.10
N VAL A 172 -2.81 7.16 -26.43
CA VAL A 172 -2.41 6.33 -25.30
C VAL A 172 -2.80 4.88 -25.58
N ALA A 173 -1.82 3.98 -25.48
CA ALA A 173 -2.07 2.56 -25.41
C ALA A 173 -2.69 2.25 -24.05
N LEU A 174 -3.99 2.03 -24.05
CA LEU A 174 -4.82 1.76 -22.89
C LEU A 174 -4.44 0.42 -22.25
N LYS A 175 -4.06 0.52 -20.99
CA LYS A 175 -3.83 -0.59 -20.08
C LYS A 175 -4.06 -0.07 -18.67
N ILE A 176 -5.32 -0.12 -18.25
CA ILE A 176 -5.72 0.37 -16.93
C ILE A 176 -5.19 -0.61 -15.88
N GLU A 177 -4.11 -0.23 -15.21
CA GLU A 177 -3.44 -1.08 -14.24
C GLU A 177 -2.76 -0.26 -13.15
N TYR A 178 -2.44 -0.90 -12.03
CA TYR A 178 -1.53 -0.32 -11.06
C TYR A 178 -0.10 -0.39 -11.61
N ALA A 179 0.51 0.76 -11.90
CA ALA A 179 1.88 0.83 -12.35
C ALA A 179 2.83 1.20 -11.21
N GLU A 180 3.84 0.36 -11.03
CA GLU A 180 4.98 0.64 -10.18
C GLU A 180 6.02 1.46 -10.96
N LEU A 181 5.93 2.79 -10.92
CA LEU A 181 6.86 3.72 -11.58
C LEU A 181 8.19 3.88 -10.84
N SER A 182 8.56 2.89 -10.04
CA SER A 182 9.46 3.06 -8.92
C SER A 182 10.44 1.88 -8.86
N THR A 183 11.56 1.99 -9.56
CA THR A 183 12.77 1.21 -9.25
C THR A 183 13.67 2.06 -8.35
N PRO A 184 14.50 1.51 -7.43
CA PRO A 184 14.47 0.24 -6.71
C PRO A 184 13.95 0.38 -5.26
N ARG A 185 13.59 -0.77 -4.67
CA ARG A 185 13.26 -1.02 -3.25
C ARG A 185 14.04 -0.12 -2.28
N SER A 186 13.41 0.90 -1.69
CA SER A 186 13.95 1.59 -0.51
C SER A 186 12.87 1.70 0.57
N SER A 187 13.27 1.44 1.81
CA SER A 187 12.46 1.52 3.04
C SER A 187 11.85 2.91 3.28
N ILE A 188 12.30 3.92 2.55
CA ILE A 188 11.83 5.31 2.64
C ILE A 188 10.42 5.46 2.02
N ARG A 189 10.04 4.59 1.07
CA ARG A 189 8.71 4.65 0.43
C ARG A 189 7.56 4.09 1.26
N LEU A 190 7.84 3.18 2.20
CA LEU A 190 6.83 2.80 3.21
C LEU A 190 6.47 4.03 4.04
N LEU A 191 7.46 4.84 4.41
CA LEU A 191 7.24 6.05 5.18
C LEU A 191 6.46 7.10 4.36
N GLU A 192 6.71 7.19 3.06
CA GLU A 192 5.98 8.09 2.15
C GLU A 192 4.55 7.64 1.88
N TYR A 193 4.30 6.33 1.72
CA TYR A 193 2.94 5.77 1.59
C TYR A 193 2.15 5.87 2.91
N ILE A 194 2.79 5.58 4.05
CA ILE A 194 2.21 5.81 5.38
C ILE A 194 1.94 7.29 5.58
N GLY A 195 2.86 8.16 5.16
CA GLY A 195 2.70 9.61 5.17
C GLY A 195 1.52 10.07 4.33
N ALA A 196 1.43 9.65 3.07
CA ALA A 196 0.34 10.02 2.16
C ALA A 196 -1.02 9.47 2.64
N ALA A 197 -1.06 8.25 3.18
CA ALA A 197 -2.26 7.68 3.80
C ALA A 197 -2.67 8.43 5.08
N PHE A 198 -1.68 8.90 5.86
CA PHE A 198 -1.90 9.74 7.04
C PHE A 198 -2.44 11.12 6.64
N PHE A 199 -1.81 11.80 5.67
CA PHE A 199 -2.24 13.11 5.16
C PHE A 199 -3.61 13.07 4.45
N ARG A 200 -3.96 11.96 3.78
CA ARG A 200 -5.31 11.75 3.23
C ARG A 200 -6.37 11.61 4.32
N ASN A 201 -6.06 10.95 5.43
CA ASN A 201 -6.96 10.84 6.59
C ASN A 201 -7.02 12.11 7.44
N ILE A 202 -6.07 13.05 7.31
CA ILE A 202 -6.07 14.34 8.00
C ILE A 202 -7.16 15.29 7.47
N GLN A 203 -7.62 15.11 6.23
CA GLN A 203 -8.68 15.94 5.64
C GLN A 203 -10.06 15.68 6.28
N ASP A 204 -10.25 14.53 6.92
CA ASP A 204 -11.44 14.18 7.69
C ASP A 204 -11.14 14.26 9.21
N PRO A 205 -11.65 15.26 9.96
CA PRO A 205 -11.34 15.46 11.38
C PRO A 205 -11.59 14.24 12.28
N GLU A 206 -12.61 13.44 11.95
CA GLU A 206 -12.96 12.23 12.70
C GLU A 206 -11.95 11.08 12.48
N ARG A 207 -11.53 10.86 11.23
CA ARG A 207 -10.58 9.78 10.89
C ARG A 207 -9.18 10.06 11.41
N PHE A 208 -8.78 11.33 11.43
CA PHE A 208 -7.54 11.75 12.08
C PHE A 208 -7.51 11.39 13.57
N THR A 209 -8.59 11.69 14.29
CA THR A 209 -8.70 11.39 15.72
C THR A 209 -8.60 9.89 15.98
N GLN A 210 -9.21 9.06 15.13
CA GLN A 210 -9.11 7.59 15.21
C GLN A 210 -7.67 7.09 14.92
N ALA A 211 -6.99 7.66 13.92
CA ALA A 211 -5.61 7.29 13.61
C ALA A 211 -4.64 7.64 14.75
N VAL A 212 -4.79 8.83 15.35
CA VAL A 212 -3.99 9.25 16.52
C VAL A 212 -4.23 8.32 17.72
N LYS A 213 -5.48 7.97 18.01
CA LYS A 213 -5.83 7.00 19.07
C LYS A 213 -5.18 5.64 18.83
N ALA A 214 -5.18 5.16 17.58
CA ALA A 214 -4.54 3.89 17.23
C ALA A 214 -3.03 3.89 17.46
N ILE A 215 -2.35 4.99 17.10
CA ILE A 215 -0.90 5.14 17.34
C ILE A 215 -0.60 5.15 18.85
N ILE A 216 -1.36 5.92 19.62
CA ILE A 216 -1.18 6.02 21.08
C ILE A 216 -1.46 4.67 21.76
N ALA A 217 -2.55 3.99 21.39
CA ALA A 217 -2.89 2.66 21.91
C ALA A 217 -1.80 1.63 21.57
N GLY A 218 -1.25 1.66 20.35
CA GLY A 218 -0.12 0.82 19.94
C GLY A 218 1.13 1.05 20.77
N LEU A 219 1.49 2.32 21.03
CA LEU A 219 2.64 2.66 21.88
C LEU A 219 2.46 2.18 23.32
N ILE A 220 1.27 2.38 23.90
CA ILE A 220 0.94 1.89 25.24
C ILE A 220 1.10 0.37 25.32
N ALA A 221 0.57 -0.37 24.34
CA ALA A 221 0.68 -1.83 24.30
C ALA A 221 2.15 -2.29 24.22
N ILE A 222 2.97 -1.65 23.37
CA ILE A 222 4.39 -1.97 23.22
C ILE A 222 5.16 -1.68 24.51
N ILE A 223 4.91 -0.53 25.15
CA ILE A 223 5.59 -0.13 26.39
C ILE A 223 5.19 -1.07 27.54
N SER A 224 3.91 -1.38 27.69
CA SER A 224 3.44 -2.29 28.74
C SER A 224 3.97 -3.71 28.56
N PHE A 225 4.03 -4.20 27.32
CA PHE A 225 4.66 -5.48 27.02
C PHE A 225 6.16 -5.44 27.31
N GLY A 226 6.86 -4.40 26.88
CA GLY A 226 8.31 -4.24 27.08
C GLY A 226 8.71 -4.19 28.56
N ILE A 227 7.99 -3.43 29.38
CA ILE A 227 8.21 -3.36 30.83
C ILE A 227 7.95 -4.72 31.47
N GLY A 228 6.84 -5.38 31.14
CA GLY A 228 6.50 -6.69 31.69
C GLY A 228 7.56 -7.75 31.31
N PHE A 229 7.93 -7.79 30.03
CA PHE A 229 8.94 -8.71 29.52
C PHE A 229 10.30 -8.51 30.20
N PHE A 230 10.73 -7.26 30.38
CA PHE A 230 12.00 -6.97 31.04
C PHE A 230 11.99 -7.34 32.54
N ALA A 231 10.89 -7.02 33.24
CA ALA A 231 10.73 -7.37 34.66
C ALA A 231 10.75 -8.89 34.88
N PHE A 232 10.02 -9.64 34.04
CA PHE A 232 9.98 -11.09 34.08
C PHE A 232 11.30 -11.74 33.71
N SER A 233 11.95 -11.28 32.62
CA SER A 233 13.25 -11.78 32.18
C SER A 233 14.28 -11.69 33.31
N ARG A 234 14.36 -10.53 33.97
CA ARG A 234 15.26 -10.32 35.10
C ARG A 234 14.92 -11.20 36.30
N ALA A 235 13.63 -11.43 36.57
CA ALA A 235 13.17 -12.26 37.67
C ALA A 235 13.55 -13.73 37.49
N ILE A 236 13.40 -14.28 36.28
CA ILE A 236 13.81 -15.67 36.00
C ILE A 236 15.31 -15.84 36.16
N SER A 237 16.12 -14.94 35.59
CA SER A 237 17.58 -15.05 35.67
C SER A 237 18.06 -15.07 37.12
N LYS A 238 17.54 -14.17 37.96
CA LYS A 238 17.85 -14.15 39.41
C LYS A 238 17.31 -15.38 40.14
N GLY A 239 16.11 -15.83 39.76
CA GLY A 239 15.49 -17.02 40.33
C GLY A 239 16.31 -18.29 40.09
N VAL A 240 16.83 -18.48 38.88
CA VAL A 240 17.68 -19.62 38.52
C VAL A 240 19.03 -19.55 39.25
N GLU A 241 19.65 -18.37 39.33
CA GLU A 241 20.89 -18.17 40.10
C GLU A 241 20.68 -18.51 41.59
N ALA A 242 19.58 -18.04 42.19
CA ALA A 242 19.26 -18.29 43.59
C ALA A 242 19.01 -19.77 43.88
N ILE A 243 18.33 -20.51 42.99
CA ILE A 243 18.11 -21.95 43.11
C ILE A 243 19.44 -22.71 43.00
N GLY A 244 20.33 -22.26 42.11
CA GLY A 244 21.66 -22.85 41.95
C GLY A 244 22.54 -22.66 43.20
N ARG A 245 22.40 -21.53 43.91
CA ARG A 245 23.20 -21.21 45.10
C ARG A 245 22.63 -21.80 46.40
N ASN A 246 21.32 -21.95 46.51
CA ASN A 246 20.69 -22.51 47.71
C ASN A 246 19.53 -23.47 47.34
N PRO A 247 19.84 -24.76 47.07
CA PRO A 247 18.84 -25.73 46.68
C PRO A 247 17.82 -26.05 47.78
N LEU A 248 18.12 -25.79 49.06
CA LEU A 248 17.20 -26.01 50.19
C LEU A 248 16.03 -25.02 50.17
N ALA A 249 16.24 -23.80 49.64
CA ALA A 249 15.22 -22.76 49.50
C ALA A 249 14.40 -22.86 48.20
N LYS A 250 14.58 -23.92 47.41
CA LYS A 250 13.98 -24.07 46.06
C LYS A 250 12.48 -23.80 46.03
N ARG A 251 11.70 -24.29 46.99
CA ARG A 251 10.24 -24.06 47.05
C ARG A 251 9.90 -22.59 47.26
N ALA A 252 10.57 -21.90 48.18
CA ALA A 252 10.33 -20.48 48.44
C ALA A 252 10.71 -19.61 47.22
N ILE A 253 11.82 -19.95 46.53
CA ILE A 253 12.25 -19.24 45.32
C ILE A 253 11.28 -19.48 44.16
N GLN A 254 10.80 -20.72 43.97
CA GLN A 254 9.79 -21.03 42.95
C GLN A 254 8.49 -20.26 43.18
N VAL A 255 8.03 -20.14 44.43
CA VAL A 255 6.84 -19.34 44.78
C VAL A 255 7.07 -17.86 44.47
N SER A 256 8.25 -17.30 44.79
CA SER A 256 8.56 -15.91 44.47
C SER A 256 8.58 -15.64 42.95
N ILE A 257 9.17 -16.54 42.15
CA ILE A 257 9.16 -16.45 40.68
C ILE A 257 7.72 -16.54 40.16
N LEU A 258 6.89 -17.42 40.73
CA LEU A 258 5.49 -17.57 40.34
C LEU A 258 4.68 -16.29 40.61
N ILE A 259 4.85 -15.67 41.79
CA ILE A 259 4.20 -14.40 42.13
C ILE A 259 4.62 -13.30 41.16
N GLN A 260 5.92 -13.21 40.83
CA GLN A 260 6.43 -12.21 39.89
C GLN A 260 5.91 -12.43 38.47
N LEU A 261 5.74 -13.69 38.05
CA LEU A 261 5.14 -14.05 36.77
C LEU A 261 3.67 -13.60 36.71
N VAL A 262 2.88 -13.90 37.75
CA VAL A 262 1.48 -13.46 37.85
C VAL A 262 1.37 -11.94 37.81
N LEU A 263 2.21 -11.24 38.57
CA LEU A 263 2.24 -9.78 38.58
C LEU A 263 2.59 -9.20 37.20
N THR A 264 3.54 -9.82 36.50
CA THR A 264 3.91 -9.42 35.13
C THR A 264 2.71 -9.57 34.19
N ILE A 265 2.05 -10.73 34.20
CA ILE A 265 0.86 -10.98 33.37
C ILE A 265 -0.21 -9.93 33.67
N PHE A 266 -0.45 -9.63 34.95
CA PHE A 266 -1.41 -8.61 35.34
C PHE A 266 -1.06 -7.22 34.80
N THR A 267 0.20 -6.80 34.90
CA THR A 267 0.64 -5.50 34.37
C THR A 267 0.55 -5.40 32.84
N THR A 268 0.86 -6.48 32.12
CA THR A 268 0.72 -6.53 30.66
C THR A 268 -0.76 -6.48 30.25
N LEU A 269 -1.63 -7.18 30.98
CA LEU A 269 -3.07 -7.17 30.73
C LEU A 269 -3.68 -5.79 31.01
N ALA A 270 -3.29 -5.14 32.11
CA ALA A 270 -3.71 -3.78 32.42
C ALA A 270 -3.32 -2.78 31.33
N GLY A 271 -2.11 -2.90 30.78
CA GLY A 271 -1.67 -2.10 29.62
C GLY A 271 -2.51 -2.35 28.36
N LEU A 272 -2.85 -3.60 28.08
CA LEU A 272 -3.70 -3.98 26.94
C LEU A 272 -5.13 -3.42 27.10
N VAL A 273 -5.69 -3.48 28.31
CA VAL A 273 -6.99 -2.89 28.63
C VAL A 273 -6.95 -1.37 28.47
N GLY A 274 -5.88 -0.72 28.93
CA GLY A 274 -5.67 0.72 28.72
C GLY A 274 -5.63 1.09 27.23
N ALA A 275 -4.89 0.33 26.42
CA ALA A 275 -4.86 0.51 24.97
C ALA A 275 -6.25 0.33 24.33
N PHE A 276 -7.02 -0.67 24.78
CA PHE A 276 -8.39 -0.90 24.30
C PHE A 276 -9.34 0.25 24.66
N ILE A 277 -9.23 0.82 25.87
CA ILE A 277 -10.03 1.99 26.27
C ILE A 277 -9.70 3.19 25.38
N VAL A 278 -8.43 3.43 25.08
CA VAL A 278 -8.00 4.53 24.20
C VAL A 278 -8.55 4.40 22.78
N LEU A 279 -8.67 3.17 22.26
CA LEU A 279 -9.27 2.91 20.95
C LEU A 279 -10.79 3.19 20.91
N ARG A 280 -11.46 3.10 22.06
CA ARG A 280 -12.93 3.21 22.17
C ARG A 280 -13.40 4.58 22.64
N LEU A 281 -12.54 5.36 23.30
CA LEU A 281 -12.75 6.80 23.49
C LEU A 281 -12.87 7.49 22.14
#